data_AF-A0A1B6FZN1-F1
#
_entry.id   AF-A0A1B6FZN1-F1
#
_cell.length_a   1.000
_cell.length_b   1.000
_cell.length_c   1.000
_cell.angle_alpha   90.00
_cell.angle_beta   90.00
_cell.angle_gamma   90.00
#
_symmetry.space_group_name_H-M   'P 1'
#
loop_
_entity.id
_entity.type
_entity.pdbx_description
1 polymer ?
#
loop_
_entity_poly.entity_id
_entity_poly.type
_entity_poly.pdbx_seq_one_letter_code
_entity_poly.pdbx_strand_id
1 'polypeptide(L)'
;LNCDRDFAAIEKRKRVTKCIVPEDLKSMIENVKLSNPFIVNMLSEADFFDFKKAADSFINTAKVNLSKMSWIRTTSNKPGKIMVKKTFSDLEQWTEINVFKKGVTRKQVLEAPLPLLLCKSRITEDKKTDLKTMLDFLVKPE
;
A
#
# COMPACT_ATOMS: atom_id res chain seq x y z
N LEU A 1 8.88 -17.34 8.37
CA LEU A 1 8.79 -15.86 8.38
C LEU A 1 8.08 -15.43 9.65
N ASN A 2 8.62 -14.49 10.42
CA ASN A 2 7.98 -14.00 11.66
C ASN A 2 6.65 -13.29 11.37
N CYS A 3 6.47 -12.74 10.18
CA CYS A 3 5.27 -12.01 9.78
C CYS A 3 4.04 -12.94 9.65
N ASP A 4 4.20 -14.16 9.11
CA ASP A 4 3.08 -15.09 8.92
C ASP A 4 2.46 -15.53 10.25
N ARG A 5 3.28 -15.68 11.30
CA ARG A 5 2.81 -16.04 12.65
C ARG A 5 1.96 -14.94 13.25
N ASP A 6 2.33 -13.69 13.02
CA ASP A 6 1.61 -12.52 13.53
C ASP A 6 0.25 -12.35 12.86
N PHE A 7 0.20 -12.52 11.52
CA PHE A 7 -1.07 -12.57 10.79
C PHE A 7 -1.95 -13.73 11.24
N ALA A 8 -1.38 -14.92 11.43
CA ALA A 8 -2.13 -16.07 11.92
C ALA A 8 -2.76 -15.83 13.30
N ALA A 9 -2.06 -15.13 14.20
CA ALA A 9 -2.59 -14.78 15.51
C ALA A 9 -3.77 -13.79 15.42
N ILE A 10 -3.65 -12.76 14.57
CA ILE A 10 -4.72 -11.79 14.32
C ILE A 10 -5.95 -12.49 13.72
N GLU A 11 -5.76 -13.33 12.71
CA GLU A 11 -6.85 -14.08 12.08
C GLU A 11 -7.56 -15.00 13.08
N LYS A 12 -6.80 -15.73 13.90
CA LYS A 12 -7.36 -16.62 14.93
C LYS A 12 -8.20 -15.83 15.94
N ARG A 13 -7.73 -14.66 16.38
CA ARG A 13 -8.48 -13.80 17.31
C ARG A 13 -9.72 -13.22 16.63
N LYS A 14 -9.62 -12.80 15.37
CA LYS A 14 -10.75 -12.27 14.61
C LYS A 14 -11.91 -13.27 14.46
N ARG A 15 -11.63 -14.57 14.37
CA ARG A 15 -12.67 -15.62 14.30
C ARG A 15 -13.54 -15.72 15.55
N VAL A 16 -13.00 -15.35 16.71
CA VAL A 16 -13.72 -15.41 18.01
C VAL A 16 -14.19 -14.05 18.50
N THR A 17 -13.77 -12.96 17.84
CA THR A 17 -14.14 -11.59 18.21
C THR A 17 -15.10 -10.99 17.17
N LYS A 18 -16.31 -10.64 17.64
CA LYS A 18 -17.24 -9.84 16.86
C LYS A 18 -16.72 -8.40 16.83
N CYS A 19 -16.38 -7.92 15.64
CA CYS A 19 -16.01 -6.52 15.41
C CYS A 19 -17.07 -5.94 14.50
N ILE A 20 -17.74 -4.89 14.96
CA ILE A 20 -18.86 -4.25 14.27
C ILE A 20 -18.38 -2.92 13.69
N VAL A 21 -17.57 -2.19 14.44
CA VAL A 21 -16.98 -0.90 14.03
C VAL A 21 -15.45 -1.01 13.83
N PRO A 22 -14.82 -0.09 13.08
CA PRO A 22 -13.37 -0.09 12.88
C PRO A 22 -12.56 -0.05 14.19
N GLU A 23 -13.06 0.62 15.23
CA GLU A 23 -12.43 0.69 16.55
C GLU A 23 -12.37 -0.69 17.22
N ASP A 24 -13.35 -1.56 16.99
CA ASP A 24 -13.32 -2.93 17.50
C ASP A 24 -12.21 -3.74 16.83
N LEU A 25 -11.96 -3.51 15.53
CA LEU A 25 -10.85 -4.14 14.82
C LEU A 25 -9.51 -3.64 15.35
N LYS A 26 -9.39 -2.33 15.59
CA LYS A 26 -8.20 -1.72 16.19
C LYS A 26 -7.90 -2.36 17.54
N SER A 27 -8.86 -2.33 18.46
CA SER A 27 -8.72 -2.91 19.80
C SER A 27 -8.42 -4.41 19.75
N MET A 28 -9.08 -5.15 18.84
CA MET A 28 -8.82 -6.57 18.66
C MET A 28 -7.38 -6.83 18.25
N ILE A 29 -6.84 -6.09 17.27
CA ILE A 29 -5.47 -6.23 16.77
C ILE A 29 -4.45 -5.87 17.85
N GLU A 30 -4.62 -4.73 18.53
CA GLU A 30 -3.72 -4.28 19.61
C GLU A 30 -3.60 -5.38 20.69
N ASN A 31 -4.71 -6.02 21.04
CA ASN A 31 -4.78 -7.01 22.13
C ASN A 31 -4.54 -8.46 21.69
N VAL A 32 -4.09 -8.72 20.46
CA VAL A 32 -3.77 -10.10 20.01
C VAL A 32 -2.58 -10.68 20.80
N LYS A 33 -1.61 -9.84 21.12
CA LYS A 33 -0.40 -10.23 21.86
C LYS A 33 -0.42 -9.57 23.24
N LEU A 34 -0.37 -10.39 24.29
CA LEU A 34 -0.27 -9.92 25.67
C LEU A 34 1.10 -9.29 25.96
N SER A 35 2.16 -9.77 25.29
CA SER A 35 3.51 -9.22 25.37
C SER A 35 3.88 -8.62 24.02
N ASN A 36 4.32 -7.36 24.02
CA ASN A 36 4.55 -6.53 22.83
C ASN A 36 3.29 -6.42 21.93
N PRO A 37 2.26 -5.68 22.39
CA PRO A 37 1.09 -5.35 21.60
C PRO A 37 1.43 -4.73 20.24
N PHE A 38 0.56 -4.94 19.26
CA PHE A 38 0.70 -4.27 17.97
C PHE A 38 0.35 -2.79 18.10
N ILE A 39 1.06 -1.94 17.34
CA ILE A 39 0.70 -0.52 17.20
C ILE A 39 -0.21 -0.40 15.99
N VAL A 40 -1.45 0.06 16.21
CA VAL A 40 -2.44 0.20 15.13
C VAL A 40 -2.73 1.67 14.87
N ASN A 41 -2.37 2.13 13.67
CA ASN A 41 -2.63 3.48 13.21
C ASN A 41 -3.88 3.50 12.33
N MET A 42 -4.87 4.28 12.73
CA MET A 42 -6.06 4.54 11.90
C MET A 42 -5.70 5.56 10.83
N LEU A 43 -5.82 5.15 9.57
CA LEU A 43 -5.54 6.02 8.43
C LEU A 43 -6.75 6.89 8.10
N SER A 44 -6.49 8.15 7.79
CA SER A 44 -7.46 9.11 7.28
C SER A 44 -7.29 9.29 5.77
N GLU A 45 -8.21 10.01 5.12
CA GLU A 45 -8.11 10.33 3.69
C GLU A 45 -6.81 11.05 3.31
N ALA A 46 -6.22 11.82 4.25
CA ALA A 46 -4.97 12.53 4.05
C ALA A 46 -3.73 11.61 4.02
N ASP A 47 -3.87 10.36 4.48
CA ASP A 47 -2.78 9.38 4.53
C ASP A 47 -2.72 8.48 3.29
N PHE A 48 -3.73 8.57 2.40
CA PHE A 48 -3.76 7.81 1.16
C PHE A 48 -3.14 8.61 0.02
N PHE A 49 -2.01 8.13 -0.49
CA PHE A 49 -1.29 8.75 -1.60
C PHE A 49 -1.45 7.97 -2.90
N ASP A 50 -1.55 8.68 -4.02
CA ASP A 50 -1.55 8.13 -5.36
C ASP A 50 -0.12 7.96 -5.87
N PHE A 51 0.52 6.87 -5.41
CA PHE A 51 1.87 6.51 -5.85
C PHE A 51 1.94 6.22 -7.35
N LYS A 52 0.82 5.83 -8.00
CA LYS A 52 0.79 5.61 -9.44
C LYS A 52 0.95 6.93 -10.17
N LYS A 53 0.17 7.95 -9.81
CA LYS A 53 0.28 9.29 -10.40
C LYS A 53 1.65 9.92 -10.11
N ALA A 54 2.19 9.71 -8.91
CA ALA A 54 3.56 10.12 -8.59
C ALA A 54 4.58 9.43 -9.50
N ALA A 55 4.53 8.09 -9.61
CA ALA A 55 5.43 7.33 -10.46
C ALA A 55 5.30 7.71 -11.94
N ASP A 56 4.08 7.87 -12.44
CA ASP A 56 3.78 8.32 -13.80
C ASP A 56 4.34 9.71 -14.08
N SER A 57 4.61 10.54 -13.07
CA SER A 57 5.19 11.87 -13.25
C SER A 57 6.72 11.83 -13.41
N PHE A 58 7.40 10.89 -12.76
CA PHE A 58 8.87 10.89 -12.64
C PHE A 58 9.58 9.72 -13.31
N ILE A 59 8.90 8.58 -13.44
CA ILE A 59 9.49 7.29 -13.81
C ILE A 59 8.90 6.81 -15.15
N ASN A 60 9.74 6.20 -15.98
CA ASN A 60 9.36 5.46 -17.16
C ASN A 60 10.01 4.07 -17.12
N THR A 61 9.20 3.05 -16.89
CA THR A 61 9.63 1.64 -16.81
C THR A 61 9.34 0.84 -18.07
N ALA A 62 8.76 1.45 -19.12
CA ALA A 62 8.36 0.73 -20.34
C ALA A 62 9.53 -0.01 -21.01
N LYS A 63 10.75 0.55 -20.90
CA LYS A 63 11.97 -0.04 -21.47
C LYS A 63 12.54 -1.21 -20.65
N VAL A 64 12.08 -1.40 -19.42
CA VAL A 64 12.65 -2.38 -18.48
C VAL A 64 12.08 -3.77 -18.69
N ASN A 65 10.84 -3.92 -19.16
CA ASN A 65 10.15 -5.22 -19.28
C ASN A 65 10.27 -6.06 -17.99
N LEU A 66 9.83 -5.49 -16.87
CA LEU A 66 9.99 -6.07 -15.51
C LEU A 66 9.54 -7.53 -15.38
N SER A 67 8.49 -7.94 -16.10
CA SER A 67 7.99 -9.32 -16.11
C SER A 67 8.98 -10.36 -16.66
N LYS A 68 10.01 -9.93 -17.39
CA LYS A 68 11.05 -10.79 -17.97
C LYS A 68 12.36 -10.76 -17.18
N MET A 69 12.41 -10.00 -16.09
CA MET A 69 13.61 -9.84 -15.28
C MET A 69 13.55 -10.75 -14.06
N SER A 70 14.65 -11.43 -13.78
CA SER A 70 14.78 -12.31 -12.61
C SER A 70 15.32 -11.56 -11.39
N TRP A 71 16.12 -10.50 -11.62
CA TRP A 71 16.74 -9.71 -10.56
C TRP A 71 16.62 -8.22 -10.84
N ILE A 72 16.37 -7.45 -9.78
CA ILE A 72 16.39 -5.99 -9.80
C ILE A 72 17.23 -5.53 -8.61
N ARG A 73 18.13 -4.59 -8.88
CA ARG A 73 18.98 -3.97 -7.86
C ARG A 73 18.95 -2.46 -8.03
N THR A 74 18.84 -1.76 -6.89
CA THR A 74 18.95 -0.31 -6.80
C THR A 74 20.15 0.05 -5.92
N THR A 75 20.84 1.15 -6.23
CA THR A 75 21.94 1.66 -5.40
C THR A 75 21.72 3.12 -5.05
N SER A 76 22.07 3.50 -3.82
CA SER A 76 21.94 4.90 -3.35
C SER A 76 22.80 5.87 -4.16
N ASN A 77 23.95 5.39 -4.67
CA ASN A 77 24.91 6.21 -5.43
C ASN A 77 24.39 6.64 -6.81
N LYS A 78 23.43 5.91 -7.40
CA LYS A 78 22.90 6.19 -8.74
C LYS A 78 21.36 6.24 -8.72
N PRO A 79 20.77 7.29 -8.12
CA PRO A 79 19.32 7.44 -8.08
C PRO A 79 18.76 7.55 -9.50
N GLY A 80 17.63 6.89 -9.75
CA GLY A 80 16.99 6.87 -11.07
C GLY A 80 17.54 5.84 -12.04
N LYS A 81 18.53 5.04 -11.63
CA LYS A 81 19.00 3.90 -12.40
C LYS A 81 18.77 2.60 -11.66
N ILE A 82 18.27 1.61 -12.38
CA ILE A 82 18.11 0.25 -11.88
C ILE A 82 19.09 -0.67 -12.60
N MET A 83 19.56 -1.69 -11.91
CA MET A 83 20.36 -2.75 -12.49
C MET A 83 19.50 -4.01 -12.57
N VAL A 84 19.44 -4.65 -13.73
CA VAL A 84 18.62 -5.85 -13.94
C VAL A 84 19.42 -7.00 -14.54
N LYS A 85 18.99 -8.23 -14.22
CA LYS A 85 19.42 -9.47 -14.88
C LYS A 85 18.21 -10.24 -15.37
N LYS A 86 18.33 -10.89 -16.53
CA LYS A 86 17.26 -11.71 -17.11
C LYS A 86 17.30 -13.15 -16.60
N THR A 87 18.46 -13.61 -16.16
CA THR A 87 18.67 -14.98 -15.69
C THR A 87 19.10 -14.99 -14.24
N PHE A 88 19.04 -16.17 -13.61
CA PHE A 88 19.57 -16.41 -12.26
C PHE A 88 21.06 -16.76 -12.26
N SER A 89 21.75 -16.62 -13.40
CA SER A 89 23.17 -16.95 -13.50
C SER A 89 24.04 -15.83 -12.92
N ASP A 90 25.03 -16.21 -12.13
CA ASP A 90 26.05 -15.29 -11.62
C ASP A 90 26.98 -14.77 -12.74
N LEU A 91 27.06 -15.49 -13.86
CA LEU A 91 27.88 -15.11 -15.03
C LEU A 91 27.29 -13.93 -15.82
N GLU A 92 25.97 -13.71 -15.76
CA GLU A 92 25.32 -12.60 -16.46
C GLU A 92 25.72 -11.27 -15.80
N GLN A 93 26.19 -10.32 -16.59
CA GLN A 93 26.51 -8.98 -16.12
C GLN A 93 25.24 -8.17 -15.85
N TRP A 94 25.30 -7.30 -14.85
CA TRP A 94 24.20 -6.39 -14.54
C TRP A 94 24.02 -5.35 -15.66
N THR A 95 22.80 -5.23 -16.18
CA THR A 95 22.46 -4.20 -17.16
C THR A 95 21.88 -2.98 -16.45
N GLU A 96 22.48 -1.81 -16.66
CA GLU A 96 22.06 -0.55 -16.04
C GLU A 96 21.03 0.17 -16.94
N ILE A 97 19.84 0.41 -16.42
CA ILE A 97 18.74 1.08 -17.14
C ILE A 97 18.34 2.35 -16.38
N ASN A 98 18.31 3.48 -17.08
CA ASN A 98 17.75 4.72 -16.54
C ASN A 98 16.22 4.67 -16.58
N VAL A 99 15.60 4.85 -15.42
CA VAL A 99 14.13 4.85 -15.27
C VAL A 99 13.56 6.25 -15.07
N PHE A 100 14.37 7.28 -14.88
CA PHE A 100 13.85 8.65 -14.82
C PHE A 100 13.43 9.16 -16.19
N LYS A 101 12.32 9.90 -16.22
CA LYS A 101 11.90 10.65 -17.41
C LYS A 101 12.92 11.72 -17.77
N LYS A 102 12.93 12.14 -19.04
CA LYS A 102 13.87 13.12 -19.56
C LYS A 102 13.75 14.44 -18.76
N GLY A 103 14.87 14.92 -18.22
CA GLY A 103 14.91 16.16 -17.43
C GLY A 103 14.54 16.01 -15.96
N VAL A 104 14.14 14.83 -15.49
CA VAL A 104 13.85 14.58 -14.07
C VAL A 104 15.14 14.32 -13.31
N THR A 105 15.33 15.08 -12.22
CA THR A 105 16.47 14.94 -11.31
C THR A 105 16.04 14.39 -9.96
N ARG A 106 17.00 13.84 -9.20
CA ARG A 106 16.76 13.32 -7.84
C ARG A 106 16.08 14.35 -6.94
N LYS A 107 16.52 15.62 -7.01
CA LYS A 107 15.98 16.71 -6.15
C LYS A 107 14.49 16.90 -6.38
N GLN A 108 14.07 16.94 -7.64
CA GLN A 108 12.66 17.06 -8.01
C GLN A 108 11.80 15.91 -7.48
N VAL A 109 12.32 14.68 -7.44
CA VAL A 109 11.58 13.53 -6.90
C VAL A 109 11.45 13.62 -5.37
N LEU A 110 12.50 14.10 -4.68
CA LEU A 110 12.50 14.22 -3.22
C LEU A 110 11.65 15.39 -2.72
N GLU A 111 11.61 16.47 -3.49
CA GLU A 111 10.87 17.70 -3.15
C GLU A 111 9.42 17.66 -3.67
N ALA A 112 9.07 16.69 -4.52
CA ALA A 112 7.74 16.60 -5.08
C ALA A 112 6.70 16.25 -3.99
N PRO A 113 5.59 17.01 -3.92
CA PRO A 113 4.48 16.63 -3.06
C PRO A 113 3.85 15.33 -3.58
N LEU A 114 3.58 14.39 -2.68
CA LEU A 114 2.85 13.18 -3.02
C LEU A 114 1.38 13.55 -3.30
N PRO A 115 0.84 13.23 -4.48
CA PRO A 115 -0.56 13.48 -4.77
C PRO A 115 -1.43 12.61 -3.86
N LEU A 116 -2.48 13.20 -3.28
CA LEU A 116 -3.47 12.45 -2.53
C LEU A 116 -4.29 11.56 -3.46
N LEU A 117 -4.59 10.35 -3.00
CA LEU A 117 -5.53 9.46 -3.66
C LEU A 117 -6.93 9.98 -3.40
N LEU A 118 -7.67 10.26 -4.48
CA LEU A 118 -9.08 10.68 -4.35
C LEU A 118 -9.91 9.47 -3.89
N CYS A 119 -10.17 9.41 -2.58
CA CYS A 119 -11.07 8.44 -1.95
C CYS A 119 -12.53 8.76 -2.28
N LYS A 120 -12.91 8.69 -3.57
CA LYS A 120 -14.31 8.86 -3.98
C LYS A 120 -15.12 7.65 -3.50
N SER A 121 -16.16 7.92 -2.71
CA SER A 121 -17.18 6.92 -2.43
C SER A 121 -17.73 6.39 -3.75
N ARG A 122 -17.75 5.06 -3.92
CA ARG A 122 -18.34 4.41 -5.10
C ARG A 122 -19.87 4.33 -5.01
N ILE A 123 -20.44 4.84 -3.92
CA ILE A 123 -21.88 4.83 -3.67
C ILE A 123 -22.47 6.07 -4.35
N THR A 124 -23.44 5.86 -5.23
CA THR A 124 -24.22 6.95 -5.83
C THR A 124 -25.06 7.64 -4.76
N GLU A 125 -25.39 8.92 -4.95
CA GLU A 125 -26.23 9.64 -3.97
C GLU A 125 -27.60 8.95 -3.78
N ASP A 126 -28.18 8.37 -4.84
CA ASP A 126 -29.41 7.57 -4.76
C ASP A 126 -29.26 6.33 -3.88
N LYS A 127 -28.10 5.66 -3.96
CA LYS A 127 -27.86 4.50 -3.10
C LYS A 127 -27.59 4.91 -1.66
N LYS A 128 -27.05 6.10 -1.45
CA LYS A 128 -26.81 6.66 -0.12
C LYS A 128 -28.11 7.09 0.56
N THR A 129 -29.09 7.62 -0.18
CA THR A 129 -30.42 7.90 0.35
C THR A 129 -31.17 6.61 0.69
N ASP A 130 -31.13 5.61 -0.19
CA ASP A 130 -31.69 4.27 0.08
C ASP A 130 -31.07 3.60 1.32
N LEU A 131 -29.75 3.67 1.49
CA LEU A 131 -29.12 3.13 2.70
C LEU A 131 -29.52 3.88 3.98
N LYS A 132 -29.83 5.18 3.88
CA LYS A 132 -30.34 5.96 5.02
C LYS A 132 -31.75 5.55 5.42
N THR A 133 -32.63 5.22 4.47
CA THR A 133 -33.98 4.75 4.79
C THR A 133 -33.95 3.39 5.48
N MET A 134 -32.91 2.57 5.23
CA MET A 134 -32.70 1.31 5.93
C MET A 134 -32.26 1.46 7.40
N LEU A 135 -31.78 2.64 7.82
CA LEU A 135 -31.38 2.88 9.22
C LEU A 135 -32.54 2.74 10.19
N ASP A 136 -33.76 3.10 9.78
CA ASP A 136 -34.96 2.99 10.61
C ASP A 136 -35.33 1.53 10.95
N PHE A 137 -34.82 0.58 10.16
CA PHE A 137 -35.03 -0.85 10.35
C PHE A 137 -33.88 -1.54 11.09
N LEU A 138 -32.77 -0.82 11.34
CA LEU A 138 -31.71 -1.30 12.20
C LEU A 138 -32.13 -1.08 13.66
N VAL A 139 -32.67 -2.14 14.26
CA VAL A 139 -33.10 -2.22 15.66
C VAL A 139 -32.07 -1.54 16.56
N LYS A 140 -32.48 -0.49 17.29
CA LYS A 140 -31.67 0.09 18.36
C LYS A 140 -31.36 -1.02 19.37
N PRO A 141 -30.09 -1.29 19.69
CA PRO A 141 -29.78 -2.16 20.82
C PRO A 141 -30.32 -1.49 22.09
N GLU A 142 -31.10 -2.22 22.88
CA GLU A 142 -31.41 -1.88 24.28
C GLU A 142 -30.13 -1.90 25.15
#